data_AF-A0A2T6N5H7-F1
#
_entry.id   AF-A0A2T6N5H7-F1
#
_cell.length_a   1.000
_cell.length_b   1.000
_cell.length_c   1.000
_cell.angle_alpha   90.00
_cell.angle_beta   90.00
_cell.angle_gamma   90.00
#
_symmetry.space_group_name_H-M   'P 1'
#
loop_
_entity.id
_entity.type
_entity.pdbx_description
1 polymer ?
#
loop_
_entity_poly.entity_id
_entity_poly.type
_entity_poly.pdbx_seq_one_letter_code
_entity_poly.pdbx_strand_id
1 'polypeptide(L)'
;MVDGTVAKQKPDGAEIVASMKQAKITAPNTIEWFETCYCPTPLKHERETVYDNYLTDIETVLVEERVEIEGDSFWSFIENRREG
;
A
#
# COMPACT_ATOMS: atom_id res chain seq x y z
N MET A 1 -8.62 6.31 4.52
CA MET A 1 -8.44 4.94 3.95
C MET A 1 -9.54 4.01 4.42
N VAL A 2 -9.65 3.76 5.73
CA VAL A 2 -10.66 2.84 6.32
C VAL A 2 -12.10 3.38 6.25
N ASP A 3 -12.30 4.69 6.17
CA ASP A 3 -13.60 5.34 5.90
C ASP A 3 -14.05 5.27 4.42
N GLY A 4 -13.29 4.58 3.57
CA GLY A 4 -13.58 4.47 2.16
C GLY A 4 -13.37 5.78 1.38
N THR A 5 -12.75 6.80 1.97
CA THR A 5 -12.38 8.04 1.24
C THR A 5 -11.43 7.74 0.09
N VAL A 6 -10.38 6.94 0.35
CA VAL A 6 -9.45 6.45 -0.66
C VAL A 6 -10.13 5.47 -1.61
N ALA A 7 -10.94 4.53 -1.10
CA ALA A 7 -11.66 3.55 -1.94
C ALA A 7 -12.55 4.20 -3.03
N LYS A 8 -13.06 5.42 -2.77
CA LYS A 8 -13.91 6.18 -3.70
C LYS A 8 -13.12 7.01 -4.71
N GLN A 9 -11.81 7.16 -4.52
CA GLN A 9 -10.97 7.88 -5.48
C GLN A 9 -10.87 7.05 -6.75
N LYS A 10 -11.09 7.71 -7.88
CA LYS A 10 -10.92 7.11 -9.20
C LYS A 10 -9.62 7.61 -9.81
N PRO A 11 -8.93 6.78 -10.59
CA PRO A 11 -9.23 5.39 -10.93
C PRO A 11 -8.74 4.35 -9.90
N ASP A 12 -7.73 4.67 -9.07
CA ASP A 12 -6.92 3.64 -8.38
C ASP A 12 -7.35 3.34 -6.93
N GLY A 13 -8.38 4.01 -6.42
CA GLY A 13 -8.74 3.93 -5.01
C GLY A 13 -9.04 2.51 -4.50
N ALA A 14 -9.65 1.68 -5.34
CA ALA A 14 -9.91 0.28 -5.03
C ALA A 14 -8.62 -0.56 -5.00
N GLU A 15 -7.72 -0.32 -5.96
CA GLU A 15 -6.43 -1.01 -6.07
C GLU A 15 -5.54 -0.66 -4.87
N ILE A 16 -5.43 0.62 -4.53
CA ILE A 16 -4.69 1.09 -3.35
C ILE A 16 -5.19 0.42 -2.07
N VAL A 17 -6.51 0.32 -1.87
CA VAL A 17 -7.05 -0.37 -0.68
C VAL A 17 -6.69 -1.85 -0.69
N ALA A 18 -6.68 -2.51 -1.85
CA ALA A 18 -6.27 -3.90 -1.98
C ALA A 18 -4.78 -4.09 -1.66
N SER A 19 -3.91 -3.19 -2.12
CA SER A 19 -2.47 -3.20 -1.81
C SER A 19 -2.22 -3.04 -0.31
N MET A 20 -2.97 -2.15 0.33
CA MET A 20 -2.81 -1.83 1.75
C MET A 20 -3.35 -2.93 2.67
N LYS A 21 -4.30 -3.73 2.19
CA LYS A 21 -4.73 -4.97 2.85
C LYS A 21 -3.69 -6.09 2.78
N GLN A 22 -2.86 -6.09 1.75
CA GLN A 22 -1.76 -7.04 1.58
C GLN A 22 -0.49 -6.59 2.31
N ALA A 23 -0.35 -5.30 2.61
CA ALA A 23 0.84 -4.74 3.21
C ALA A 23 1.13 -5.26 4.62
N LYS A 24 2.42 -5.50 4.87
CA LYS A 24 2.99 -5.97 6.13
C LYS A 24 3.91 -4.93 6.73
N ILE A 25 3.86 -4.77 8.05
CA ILE A 25 4.83 -3.98 8.80
C ILE A 25 6.04 -4.88 9.06
N THR A 26 7.15 -4.59 8.38
CA THR A 26 8.38 -5.42 8.43
C THR A 26 9.44 -4.83 9.36
N ALA A 27 9.36 -3.52 9.62
CA ALA A 27 10.25 -2.79 10.52
C ALA A 27 9.55 -1.50 11.04
N PRO A 28 10.11 -0.82 12.06
CA PRO A 28 9.55 0.45 12.54
C PRO A 28 9.39 1.48 11.41
N ASN A 29 8.15 1.93 11.19
CA ASN A 29 7.76 2.85 10.12
C ASN A 29 7.98 2.34 8.69
N THR A 30 8.14 1.03 8.50
CA THR A 30 8.33 0.41 7.19
C THR A 30 7.20 -0.56 6.91
N ILE A 31 6.61 -0.45 5.72
CA ILE A 31 5.66 -1.42 5.21
C ILE A 31 6.14 -1.97 3.86
N GLU A 32 5.80 -3.22 3.61
CA GLU A 32 6.13 -3.92 2.35
C GLU A 32 4.89 -4.63 1.82
N TRP A 33 4.73 -4.63 0.49
CA TRP A 33 3.66 -5.34 -0.21
C TRP A 33 4.08 -5.66 -1.63
N PHE A 34 3.39 -6.62 -2.26
CA PHE A 34 3.52 -6.88 -3.68
C PHE A 34 2.48 -6.11 -4.49
N GLU A 35 2.93 -5.49 -5.58
CA GLU A 35 2.06 -4.86 -6.56
C GLU A 35 2.29 -5.49 -7.93
N THR A 36 1.21 -5.68 -8.70
CA THR A 36 1.34 -6.01 -10.13
C THR A 36 0.91 -4.79 -10.92
N CYS A 37 1.89 -4.09 -11.49
CA CYS A 37 1.69 -2.87 -12.26
C CYS A 37 2.19 -3.08 -13.69
N TYR A 38 1.37 -2.73 -14.68
CA TYR A 38 1.72 -2.82 -16.11
C TYR A 38 2.11 -1.45 -16.72
N CYS A 39 2.32 -0.44 -15.87
CA CYS A 39 2.70 0.90 -16.30
C CYS A 39 4.19 0.96 -16.69
N PRO A 40 4.59 1.86 -17.62
CA PRO A 40 5.99 2.06 -17.98
C PRO A 40 6.88 2.46 -16.79
N THR A 41 6.30 3.14 -15.81
CA THR A 41 6.93 3.47 -14.53
C THR A 41 6.03 2.88 -13.44
N PRO A 42 6.53 1.90 -12.66
CA PRO A 42 5.74 1.28 -11.60
C PRO A 42 5.21 2.31 -10.61
N LEU A 43 3.94 2.14 -10.21
CA LEU A 43 3.25 2.97 -9.21
C LEU A 43 3.11 4.47 -9.55
N LYS A 44 3.39 4.90 -10.78
CA LYS A 44 3.46 6.34 -11.09
C LYS A 44 2.18 7.07 -10.70
N HIS A 45 1.03 6.51 -11.04
CA HIS A 45 -0.24 7.21 -10.88
C HIS A 45 -0.70 7.22 -9.41
N GLU A 46 -0.52 6.09 -8.74
CA GLU A 46 -0.83 5.88 -7.34
C GLU A 46 0.06 6.73 -6.44
N ARG A 47 1.33 6.93 -6.81
CA ARG A 47 2.25 7.86 -6.13
C ARG A 47 1.80 9.31 -6.27
N GLU A 48 1.52 9.76 -7.49
CA GLU A 48 1.10 11.14 -7.77
C GLU A 48 -0.22 11.52 -7.06
N THR A 49 -1.10 10.56 -6.82
CA THR A 49 -2.44 10.81 -6.27
C THR A 49 -2.58 10.48 -4.79
N VAL A 50 -1.96 9.40 -4.31
CA VAL A 50 -2.19 8.87 -2.96
C VAL A 50 -0.90 8.59 -2.21
N TYR A 51 -0.02 7.72 -2.70
CA TYR A 51 1.07 7.20 -1.88
C TYR A 51 2.02 8.28 -1.39
N ASP A 52 2.43 9.24 -2.22
CA ASP A 52 3.37 10.29 -1.80
C ASP A 52 2.75 11.27 -0.75
N ASN A 53 1.43 11.22 -0.51
CA ASN A 53 0.79 11.99 0.57
C ASN A 53 0.91 11.31 1.94
N TYR A 54 1.21 10.01 2.01
CA TYR A 54 1.18 9.22 3.24
C TYR A 54 2.46 8.41 3.49
N LEU A 55 3.18 8.06 2.43
CA LEU A 55 4.39 7.26 2.44
C LEU A 55 5.54 8.13 1.96
N THR A 56 6.72 7.83 2.49
CA THR A 56 7.98 8.40 2.06
C THR A 56 8.94 7.27 1.75
N ASP A 57 10.03 7.57 1.05
CA ASP A 57 11.08 6.60 0.71
C ASP A 57 10.55 5.33 0.00
N ILE A 58 9.58 5.48 -0.91
CA ILE A 58 9.04 4.37 -1.70
C ILE A 58 10.09 3.87 -2.68
N GLU A 59 10.53 2.63 -2.47
CA GLU A 59 11.38 1.89 -3.39
C GLU A 59 10.58 0.77 -4.07
N THR A 60 10.97 0.43 -5.31
CA THR A 60 10.38 -0.70 -6.05
C THR A 60 11.47 -1.63 -6.54
N VAL A 61 11.26 -2.93 -6.33
CA VAL A 61 12.14 -3.99 -6.82
C VAL A 61 11.30 -4.96 -7.62
N LEU A 62 11.78 -5.30 -8.83
CA LEU A 62 11.13 -6.32 -9.65
C LEU A 62 11.37 -7.69 -9.01
N VAL A 63 10.29 -8.42 -8.77
CA VAL A 63 10.32 -9.80 -8.29
C VAL A 63 9.66 -10.72 -9.30
N GLU A 64 10.20 -11.93 -9.48
CA GLU A 64 9.63 -12.93 -10.39
C GLU A 64 8.49 -13.72 -9.73
N GLU A 65 8.53 -13.87 -8.41
CA GLU A 65 7.56 -14.64 -7.63
C GLU A 65 7.12 -13.87 -6.38
N ARG A 66 5.86 -14.04 -6.00
CA ARG A 66 5.32 -13.52 -4.73
C ARG A 66 5.58 -14.55 -3.63
N VAL A 67 6.37 -14.19 -2.65
CA VAL A 67 6.60 -14.98 -1.43
C VAL A 67 5.77 -14.43 -0.27
N GLU A 68 5.68 -15.16 0.83
CA GLU A 68 5.10 -14.58 2.05
C GLU A 68 6.03 -13.50 2.61
N ILE A 69 5.47 -12.34 2.96
CA ILE A 69 6.19 -11.28 3.67
C ILE A 69 5.93 -11.48 5.17
N GLU A 70 6.99 -11.76 5.91
CA GLU A 70 6.95 -11.85 7.37
C GLU A 70 6.70 -10.46 7.98
N GLY A 71 5.74 -10.36 8.90
CA GLY A 71 5.43 -9.10 9.57
C GLY A 71 3.98 -8.95 10.00
N ASP A 72 3.71 -7.87 10.71
CA ASP A 72 2.37 -7.57 11.24
C ASP A 72 1.44 -7.01 10.15
N SER A 73 0.14 -7.22 10.29
CA SER A 73 -0.86 -6.67 9.37
C SER A 73 -0.92 -5.14 9.45
N PHE A 74 -0.55 -4.45 8.36
CA PHE A 74 -0.69 -3.00 8.29
C PHE A 74 -2.16 -2.57 8.32
N TRP A 75 -3.04 -3.35 7.67
CA TRP A 75 -4.48 -3.05 7.65
C TRP A 75 -5.09 -3.07 9.05
N SER A 76 -4.75 -4.06 9.87
CA SER A 76 -5.23 -4.15 11.24
C SER A 76 -4.67 -3.00 12.10
N PHE A 77 -3.42 -2.59 11.87
CA PHE A 77 -2.83 -1.44 12.54
C PHE A 77 -3.57 -0.13 12.27
N ILE A 78 -3.95 0.14 11.01
CA ILE A 78 -4.70 1.36 10.66
C ILE A 78 -6.16 1.32 11.14
N GLU A 79 -6.77 0.13 11.21
CA GLU A 79 -8.11 -0.05 11.78
C GLU A 79 -8.11 0.25 13.28
N ASN A 80 -7.15 -0.32 14.02
CA ASN A 80 -7.05 -0.14 15.47
C ASN A 80 -6.68 1.30 15.88
N ARG A 81 -5.98 2.05 15.02
CA ARG A 81 -5.68 3.48 15.25
C ARG A 81 -6.89 4.41 15.22
N ARG A 82 -8.07 3.93 14.82
CA ARG A 82 -9.33 4.71 14.90
C ARG A 82 -10.08 4.57 16.22
N GLU A 83 -9.75 3.58 17.03
CA GLU A 83 -10.44 3.31 18.31
C GLU A 83 -9.76 4.00 19.50
N GLY A 84 -8.64 4.70 19.28
CA GLY A 84 -7.86 5.43 20.28
C GLY A 84 -7.94 6.94 20.17
#